data_AF-A0A1Q3RLS4-F1
#
_entry.id   AF-A0A1Q3RLS4-F1
#
_cell.length_a   1.000
_cell.length_b   1.000
_cell.length_c   1.000
_cell.angle_alpha   90.00
_cell.angle_beta   90.00
_cell.angle_gamma   90.00
#
_symmetry.space_group_name_H-M   'P 1'
#
loop_
_entity.id
_entity.type
_entity.pdbx_description
1 polymer ?
#
loop_
_entity_poly.entity_id
_entity_poly.type
_entity_poly.pdbx_seq_one_letter_code
_entity_poly.pdbx_strand_id
1 'polypeptide(L)'
;MEHLNPRQRYPARQLDYGNLLASCDGGQNKRSNGNEYPSCCDDHKSNDEIKVHPLLTDCESRFVFDGDGDIICAPDDEEAKQAIEILNLKSPVLKNRRKAAIAGYSYYPKEHDWKMEVENLMQKIDAQYIEFCFVIKSYVLNFKM
;
A
#
# COMPACT_ATOMS: atom_id res chain seq x y z
N MET A 1 13.11 6.58 4.14
CA MET A 1 12.71 7.94 3.73
C MET A 1 12.74 7.94 2.22
N GLU A 2 11.57 7.99 1.60
CA GLU A 2 11.40 7.90 0.16
C GLU A 2 11.50 9.27 -0.51
N HIS A 3 12.12 9.29 -1.68
CA HIS A 3 12.19 10.46 -2.56
C HIS A 3 11.23 10.28 -3.73
N LEU A 4 10.20 11.12 -3.85
CA LEU A 4 9.26 11.08 -4.99
C LEU A 4 10.03 11.23 -6.31
N ASN A 5 10.78 12.32 -6.42
CA ASN A 5 11.77 12.58 -7.44
C ASN A 5 13.16 12.10 -6.95
N PRO A 6 13.73 11.06 -7.58
CA PRO A 6 14.95 10.42 -7.11
C PRO A 6 16.15 11.36 -6.99
N ARG A 7 16.95 11.17 -5.94
CA ARG A 7 18.11 12.03 -5.63
C ARG A 7 19.12 12.12 -6.77
N GLN A 8 19.38 11.00 -7.46
CA GLN A 8 20.36 10.98 -8.55
C GLN A 8 19.93 11.82 -9.75
N ARG A 9 18.62 11.86 -10.04
CA ARG A 9 18.05 12.64 -11.15
C ARG A 9 17.73 14.08 -10.77
N TYR A 10 17.39 14.31 -9.50
CA TYR A 10 16.94 15.62 -8.99
C TYR A 10 17.71 16.02 -7.73
N PRO A 11 19.04 16.21 -7.79
CA PRO A 11 19.87 16.53 -6.62
C PRO A 11 19.42 17.82 -5.91
N ALA A 12 18.93 18.81 -6.66
CA ALA A 12 18.39 20.05 -6.11
C ALA A 12 17.14 19.86 -5.23
N ARG A 13 16.44 18.73 -5.35
CA ARG A 13 15.22 18.41 -4.58
C ARG A 13 15.45 17.42 -3.45
N GLN A 14 16.70 17.08 -3.13
CA GLN A 14 17.02 16.08 -2.10
C GLN A 14 16.52 16.47 -0.70
N LEU A 15 16.49 17.77 -0.39
CA LEU A 15 16.08 18.31 0.91
C LEU A 15 14.71 19.04 0.84
N ASP A 16 14.01 18.94 -0.28
CA ASP A 16 12.65 19.46 -0.43
C ASP A 16 11.69 18.55 0.35
N TYR A 17 11.07 19.06 1.42
CA TYR A 17 10.12 18.29 2.22
C TYR A 17 8.89 17.85 1.42
N GLY A 18 8.50 18.58 0.36
CA GLY A 18 7.47 18.15 -0.56
C GLY A 18 7.88 16.96 -1.44
N ASN A 19 9.17 16.62 -1.44
CA ASN A 19 9.76 15.49 -2.15
C ASN A 19 10.09 14.31 -1.22
N LEU A 20 9.88 14.44 0.11
CA LEU A 20 10.24 13.44 1.12
C LEU A 20 8.99 12.77 1.69
N LEU A 21 8.90 11.46 1.52
CA LEU A 21 7.84 10.63 2.11
C LEU A 21 8.38 9.66 3.15
N ALA A 22 7.56 9.36 4.15
CA ALA A 22 7.82 8.23 5.03
C ALA A 22 7.60 6.93 4.25
N SER A 23 8.61 6.06 4.23
CA SER A 23 8.54 4.72 3.65
C SER A 23 9.13 3.73 4.63
N CYS A 24 8.73 2.46 4.51
CA CYS A 24 9.34 1.36 5.23
C CYS A 24 10.82 1.18 4.82
N ASP A 25 11.49 0.24 5.50
CA ASP A 25 12.85 -0.20 5.21
C ASP A 25 13.00 -0.92 3.86
N GLY A 26 11.91 -1.14 3.12
CA GLY A 26 11.92 -1.75 1.79
C GLY A 26 12.45 -3.18 1.75
N GLY A 27 12.51 -3.88 2.89
CA GLY A 27 13.09 -5.22 2.96
C GLY A 27 14.62 -5.28 3.06
N GLN A 28 15.29 -4.15 3.33
CA GLN A 28 16.75 -4.08 3.52
C GLN A 28 17.25 -4.84 4.76
N ASN A 29 16.36 -5.13 5.72
CA ASN A 29 16.70 -5.94 6.88
C ASN A 29 16.78 -7.44 6.52
N LYS A 30 17.60 -8.20 7.26
CA LYS A 30 17.66 -9.66 7.10
C LYS A 30 16.59 -10.35 7.93
N ARG A 31 16.06 -11.45 7.40
CA ARG A 31 15.22 -12.40 8.16
C ARG A 31 16.05 -13.07 9.25
N SER A 32 15.38 -13.60 10.26
CA SER A 32 16.00 -14.38 11.34
C SER A 32 16.78 -15.62 10.84
N ASN A 33 16.46 -16.13 9.66
CA ASN A 33 17.16 -17.24 9.01
C ASN A 33 18.33 -16.81 8.11
N GLY A 34 18.70 -15.52 8.12
CA GLY A 34 19.81 -14.97 7.34
C GLY A 34 19.47 -14.57 5.90
N ASN A 35 18.30 -14.93 5.37
CA ASN A 35 17.86 -14.56 4.03
C ASN A 35 17.35 -13.10 3.99
N GLU A 36 17.49 -12.44 2.84
CA GLU A 36 16.94 -11.09 2.65
C GLU A 36 15.41 -11.13 2.45
N TYR A 37 14.72 -10.05 2.82
CA TYR A 37 13.34 -9.87 2.38
C TYR A 37 13.33 -9.44 0.90
N PRO A 38 12.31 -9.84 0.12
CA PRO A 38 12.15 -9.28 -1.22
C PRO A 38 12.05 -7.76 -1.13
N SER A 39 12.91 -7.06 -1.88
CA SER A 39 12.94 -5.61 -1.97
C SER A 39 11.58 -5.04 -2.36
N CYS A 40 11.15 -3.95 -1.72
CA CYS A 40 9.88 -3.26 -2.02
C CYS A 40 9.95 -1.76 -1.68
N CYS A 41 8.90 -1.02 -2.07
CA CYS A 41 8.76 0.42 -1.79
C CYS A 41 9.98 1.22 -2.29
N ASP A 42 10.51 2.14 -1.48
CA ASP A 42 11.66 3.00 -1.81
C ASP A 42 12.90 2.22 -2.27
N ASP A 43 13.20 1.08 -1.65
CA ASP A 43 14.38 0.27 -2.00
C ASP A 43 14.27 -0.28 -3.42
N HIS A 44 13.10 -0.82 -3.78
CA HIS A 44 12.85 -1.35 -5.13
C HIS A 44 12.67 -0.25 -6.17
N LYS A 45 12.04 0.87 -5.79
CA LYS A 45 11.86 2.05 -6.64
C LYS A 45 13.19 2.61 -7.10
N SER A 46 14.20 2.65 -6.23
CA SER A 46 15.55 3.11 -6.55
C SER A 46 15.54 4.49 -7.25
N ASN A 47 15.91 4.55 -8.53
CA ASN A 47 15.94 5.78 -9.33
C ASN A 47 14.77 5.92 -10.30
N ASP A 48 13.76 5.06 -10.20
CA ASP A 48 12.56 5.17 -11.01
C ASP A 48 11.58 6.18 -10.41
N GLU A 49 10.74 6.71 -11.29
CA GLU A 49 9.73 7.72 -10.98
C GLU A 49 8.36 7.06 -11.04
N ILE A 50 7.53 7.37 -10.05
CA ILE A 50 6.15 6.91 -9.99
C ILE A 50 5.22 8.11 -10.16
N LYS A 51 4.14 7.92 -10.90
CA LYS A 51 3.13 8.97 -11.10
C LYS A 51 2.01 8.89 -10.08
N VAL A 52 1.67 7.68 -9.64
CA VAL A 52 0.70 7.46 -8.57
C VAL A 52 1.45 7.39 -7.24
N HIS A 53 1.16 8.33 -6.34
CA HIS A 53 1.82 8.42 -5.05
C HIS A 53 0.89 8.98 -3.96
N PRO A 54 1.21 8.77 -2.66
CA PRO A 54 0.30 9.10 -1.55
C PRO A 54 -0.14 10.57 -1.42
N LEU A 55 0.59 11.52 -2.03
CA LEU A 55 0.17 12.94 -2.06
C LEU A 55 -1.00 13.22 -3.03
N LEU A 56 -1.36 12.28 -3.91
CA LEU A 56 -2.50 12.42 -4.79
C LEU A 56 -3.80 12.09 -4.05
N THR A 57 -4.82 12.93 -4.20
CA THR A 57 -6.11 12.74 -3.54
C THR A 57 -6.86 11.49 -4.01
N ASP A 58 -6.60 11.03 -5.24
CA ASP A 58 -7.20 9.84 -5.85
C ASP A 58 -6.33 8.58 -5.70
N CYS A 59 -5.16 8.66 -5.03
CA CYS A 59 -4.21 7.55 -4.95
C CYS A 59 -4.84 6.25 -4.46
N GLU A 60 -5.61 6.28 -3.36
CA GLU A 60 -6.21 5.08 -2.77
C GLU A 60 -7.24 4.44 -3.71
N SER A 61 -8.04 5.25 -4.42
CA SER A 61 -9.09 4.76 -5.31
C SER A 61 -8.59 4.06 -6.57
N ARG A 62 -7.29 4.20 -6.90
CA ARG A 62 -6.66 3.54 -8.04
C ARG A 62 -6.33 2.07 -7.78
N PHE A 63 -6.44 1.61 -6.52
CA PHE A 63 -6.06 0.26 -6.12
C PHE A 63 -7.22 -0.49 -5.45
N VAL A 64 -7.41 -1.74 -5.86
CA VAL A 64 -8.34 -2.70 -5.30
C VAL A 64 -7.57 -3.83 -4.66
N PHE A 65 -8.04 -4.31 -3.50
CA PHE A 65 -7.43 -5.41 -2.76
C PHE A 65 -8.42 -6.55 -2.60
N ASP A 66 -8.02 -7.76 -3.01
CA ASP A 66 -8.86 -8.94 -2.92
C ASP A 66 -8.62 -9.77 -1.65
N GLY A 67 -9.42 -10.84 -1.49
CA GLY A 67 -9.34 -11.73 -0.33
C GLY A 67 -8.02 -12.50 -0.20
N ASP A 68 -7.22 -12.60 -1.26
CA ASP A 68 -5.90 -13.22 -1.25
C ASP A 68 -4.77 -12.21 -0.96
N GLY A 69 -5.13 -10.95 -0.74
CA GLY A 69 -4.20 -9.86 -0.46
C GLY A 69 -3.47 -9.35 -1.70
N ASP A 70 -3.93 -9.73 -2.90
CA ASP A 70 -3.41 -9.16 -4.14
C ASP A 70 -3.84 -7.70 -4.26
N ILE A 71 -3.03 -6.94 -4.99
CA ILE A 71 -3.29 -5.55 -5.35
C ILE A 71 -3.53 -5.46 -6.85
N ILE A 72 -4.64 -4.86 -7.23
CA ILE A 72 -5.12 -4.75 -8.60
C ILE A 72 -5.37 -3.27 -8.88
N CYS A 73 -4.98 -2.79 -10.06
CA CYS A 73 -5.33 -1.44 -10.51
C CYS A 73 -6.65 -1.43 -11.28
N ALA A 74 -7.27 -0.27 -11.43
CA ALA A 74 -8.41 -0.12 -12.33
C ALA A 74 -8.04 -0.54 -13.78
N PRO A 75 -9.01 -1.02 -14.59
CA PRO A 75 -8.80 -1.22 -16.02
C PRO A 75 -8.25 0.05 -16.67
N ASP A 76 -7.28 -0.10 -17.57
CA ASP A 76 -6.64 0.98 -18.31
C ASP A 76 -5.86 2.03 -17.47
N ASP A 77 -5.67 1.81 -16.16
CA ASP A 77 -4.80 2.65 -15.32
C ASP A 77 -3.34 2.18 -15.35
N GLU A 78 -2.66 2.46 -16.47
CA GLU A 78 -1.26 2.09 -16.67
C GLU A 78 -0.31 2.77 -15.66
N GLU A 79 -0.69 3.92 -15.09
CA GLU A 79 0.13 4.62 -14.10
C GLU A 79 0.11 3.90 -12.75
N ALA A 80 -1.07 3.44 -12.31
CA ALA A 80 -1.22 2.62 -11.12
C ALA A 80 -0.54 1.25 -11.30
N LYS A 81 -0.67 0.65 -12.48
CA LYS A 81 0.03 -0.60 -12.83
C LYS A 81 1.55 -0.43 -12.76
N GLN A 82 2.10 0.65 -13.33
CA GLN A 82 3.52 0.96 -13.21
C GLN A 82 3.94 1.14 -11.75
N ALA A 83 3.14 1.84 -10.93
CA ALA A 83 3.43 2.00 -9.51
C ALA A 83 3.49 0.65 -8.77
N ILE A 84 2.57 -0.29 -9.07
CA ILE A 84 2.58 -1.64 -8.49
C ILE A 84 3.88 -2.37 -8.79
N GLU A 85 4.35 -2.31 -10.04
CA GLU A 85 5.55 -3.03 -10.47
C GLU A 85 6.84 -2.34 -9.98
N ILE A 86 6.94 -1.00 -10.10
CA ILE A 86 8.11 -0.22 -9.65
C ILE A 86 8.31 -0.33 -8.15
N LEU A 87 7.24 -0.34 -7.35
CA LEU A 87 7.33 -0.46 -5.89
C LEU A 87 7.31 -1.91 -5.40
N ASN A 88 7.22 -2.89 -6.31
CA ASN A 88 7.02 -4.31 -6.01
C ASN A 88 5.91 -4.56 -4.99
N LEU A 89 4.74 -3.92 -5.19
CA LEU A 89 3.62 -3.99 -4.25
C LEU A 89 2.96 -5.37 -4.19
N LYS A 90 3.32 -6.28 -5.10
CA LYS A 90 2.93 -7.70 -5.11
C LYS A 90 3.92 -8.61 -4.38
N SER A 91 4.95 -8.06 -3.73
CA SER A 91 5.88 -8.83 -2.89
C SER A 91 5.13 -9.80 -1.96
N PRO A 92 5.57 -11.07 -1.84
CA PRO A 92 4.90 -12.06 -1.00
C PRO A 92 4.71 -11.59 0.45
N VAL A 93 5.60 -10.75 0.96
CA VAL A 93 5.49 -10.18 2.32
C VAL A 93 4.28 -9.25 2.41
N LEU A 94 4.13 -8.32 1.47
CA LEU A 94 3.01 -7.37 1.46
C LEU A 94 1.69 -8.11 1.20
N LYS A 95 1.67 -9.03 0.23
CA LYS A 95 0.51 -9.88 -0.06
C LYS A 95 0.02 -10.62 1.19
N ASN A 96 0.93 -11.31 1.88
CA ASN A 96 0.58 -12.07 3.08
C ASN A 96 0.07 -11.17 4.23
N ARG A 97 0.67 -9.99 4.42
CA ARG A 97 0.20 -9.03 5.44
C ARG A 97 -1.21 -8.50 5.13
N ARG A 98 -1.48 -8.16 3.87
CA ARG A 98 -2.82 -7.74 3.43
C ARG A 98 -3.84 -8.86 3.62
N LYS A 99 -3.50 -10.08 3.18
CA LYS A 99 -4.35 -11.27 3.38
C LYS A 99 -4.66 -11.50 4.86
N ALA A 100 -3.66 -11.39 5.74
CA ALA A 100 -3.86 -11.52 7.18
C ALA A 100 -4.79 -10.44 7.75
N ALA A 101 -4.65 -9.19 7.31
CA ALA A 101 -5.54 -8.10 7.71
C ALA A 101 -6.99 -8.32 7.24
N ILE A 102 -7.18 -8.87 6.04
CA ILE A 102 -8.51 -9.14 5.46
C ILE A 102 -9.16 -10.39 6.06
N ALA A 103 -8.38 -11.39 6.49
CA ALA A 103 -8.86 -12.72 6.86
C ALA A 103 -10.04 -12.69 7.84
N GLY A 104 -9.99 -11.84 8.88
CA GLY A 104 -11.07 -11.73 9.87
C GLY A 104 -12.42 -11.32 9.27
N TYR A 105 -12.41 -10.41 8.30
CA TYR A 105 -13.60 -9.90 7.62
C TYR A 105 -14.18 -10.89 6.62
N SER A 106 -13.38 -11.85 6.15
CA SER A 106 -13.87 -12.88 5.22
C SER A 106 -14.98 -13.74 5.82
N TYR A 107 -14.92 -14.00 7.14
CA TYR A 107 -15.84 -14.87 7.89
C TYR A 107 -17.13 -14.20 8.35
N TYR A 108 -17.24 -12.88 8.22
CA TYR A 108 -18.42 -12.15 8.67
C TYR A 108 -19.64 -12.48 7.79
N PRO A 109 -20.85 -12.56 8.39
CA PRO A 109 -22.07 -12.88 7.68
C PRO A 109 -22.42 -11.78 6.66
N LYS A 110 -23.25 -12.11 5.66
CA LYS A 110 -23.65 -11.15 4.62
C LYS A 110 -24.50 -10.01 5.19
N GLU A 111 -25.25 -10.30 6.25
CA GLU A 111 -26.13 -9.37 6.96
C GLU A 111 -25.36 -8.41 7.89
N HIS A 112 -24.05 -8.55 7.99
CA HIS A 112 -23.20 -7.64 8.76
C HIS A 112 -23.35 -6.20 8.23
N ASP A 113 -23.32 -5.22 9.13
CA ASP A 113 -23.42 -3.81 8.77
C ASP A 113 -22.09 -3.28 8.23
N TRP A 114 -21.83 -3.58 6.96
CA TRP A 114 -20.60 -3.19 6.27
C TRP A 114 -20.42 -1.67 6.15
N LYS A 115 -21.51 -0.89 6.18
CA LYS A 115 -21.42 0.57 6.15
C LYS A 115 -20.83 1.09 7.46
N MET A 116 -21.39 0.65 8.59
CA MET A 116 -20.86 0.99 9.90
C MET A 116 -19.42 0.48 10.08
N GLU A 117 -19.11 -0.70 9.56
CA GLU A 117 -17.76 -1.26 9.63
C GLU A 117 -16.73 -0.40 8.88
N VAL A 118 -17.05 0.07 7.66
CA VAL A 118 -16.18 1.00 6.93
C VAL A 118 -16.00 2.32 7.67
N GLU A 119 -17.05 2.85 8.29
CA GLU A 119 -16.97 4.06 9.11
C GLU A 119 -16.05 3.85 10.33
N ASN A 120 -16.14 2.70 10.99
CA ASN A 120 -15.30 2.33 12.13
C ASN A 120 -13.83 2.15 11.75
N LEU A 121 -13.54 1.50 10.61
CA LEU A 121 -12.18 1.30 10.11
C LEU A 121 -11.41 2.61 9.86
N MET A 122 -12.15 3.68 9.54
CA MET A 122 -11.59 5.00 9.30
C MET A 122 -11.50 5.86 10.56
N GLN A 123 -11.81 5.31 11.74
CA GLN A 123 -11.56 5.98 13.02
C GLN A 123 -10.14 5.74 13.49
N LYS A 124 -9.59 6.74 14.19
CA LYS A 124 -8.28 6.63 14.83
C LYS A 124 -8.43 6.05 16.23
N ILE A 125 -7.63 5.04 16.53
CA ILE A 125 -7.45 4.49 17.87
C ILE A 125 -6.09 4.99 18.36
N ASP A 126 -6.05 5.65 19.52
CA ASP A 126 -4.82 6.27 20.06
C ASP A 126 -4.09 7.17 19.05
N ALA A 127 -4.87 8.00 18.33
CA ALA A 127 -4.43 8.91 17.28
C ALA A 127 -3.82 8.25 16.02
N GLN A 128 -3.91 6.92 15.90
CA GLN A 128 -3.41 6.15 14.77
C GLN A 128 -4.53 5.41 14.04
N TYR A 129 -4.38 5.27 12.73
CA TYR A 129 -5.23 4.35 11.99
C TYR A 129 -4.81 2.91 12.29
N ILE A 130 -5.79 2.01 12.25
CA ILE A 130 -5.51 0.58 12.27
C ILE A 130 -4.65 0.23 11.06
N GLU A 131 -3.68 -0.66 11.27
CA GLU A 131 -2.83 -1.15 10.19
C GLU A 131 -3.69 -1.71 9.05
N PHE A 132 -3.35 -1.35 7.81
CA PHE A 132 -4.09 -1.77 6.61
C PHE A 132 -5.58 -1.37 6.56
N CYS A 133 -6.04 -0.34 7.31
CA CYS A 133 -7.44 0.10 7.26
C CYS A 133 -7.95 0.39 5.83
N PHE A 134 -7.12 1.02 4.98
CA PHE A 134 -7.45 1.32 3.58
C PHE A 134 -7.60 0.05 2.72
N VAL A 135 -6.82 -0.99 3.00
CA VAL A 135 -6.92 -2.29 2.33
C VAL A 135 -8.22 -2.98 2.71
N ILE A 136 -8.54 -3.01 4.00
CA ILE A 136 -9.77 -3.62 4.50
C ILE A 136 -10.99 -2.88 3.94
N LYS A 137 -10.98 -1.55 3.97
CA LYS A 137 -12.03 -0.70 3.38
C LYS A 137 -12.23 -1.02 1.89
N SER A 138 -11.16 -1.06 1.10
CA SER A 138 -11.23 -1.42 -0.32
C SER A 138 -11.82 -2.81 -0.53
N TYR A 139 -11.40 -3.81 0.25
CA TYR A 139 -11.96 -5.16 0.20
C TYR A 139 -13.46 -5.19 0.51
N VAL A 140 -13.90 -4.52 1.59
CA VAL A 140 -15.31 -4.48 1.98
C VAL A 140 -16.17 -3.84 0.89
N LEU A 141 -15.73 -2.68 0.37
CA LEU A 141 -16.46 -1.94 -0.66
C LEU A 141 -16.60 -2.70 -1.99
N ASN A 142 -15.65 -3.58 -2.33
CA ASN A 142 -15.65 -4.28 -3.62
C ASN A 142 -16.16 -5.72 -3.54
N PHE A 143 -16.13 -6.37 -2.37
CA PHE A 143 -16.40 -7.81 -2.24
C PHE A 143 -17.45 -8.17 -1.19
N LYS A 144 -17.89 -7.22 -0.36
CA LYS A 144 -18.89 -7.47 0.69
C LYS A 144 -20.17 -6.65 0.53
N MET A 145 -20.07 -5.47 -0.10
CA MET A 145 -21.19 -4.58 -0.45
C MET A 145 -21.62 -4.75 -1.90
#